data_AF-A0A4Z0MIB4-F1
#
_entry.id   AF-A0A4Z0MIB4-F1
#
_cell.length_a   1.000
_cell.length_b   1.000
_cell.length_c   1.000
_cell.angle_alpha   90.00
_cell.angle_beta   90.00
_cell.angle_gamma   90.00
#
_symmetry.space_group_name_H-M   'P 1'
#
loop_
_entity.id
_entity.type
_entity.pdbx_description
1 polymer ?
#
loop_
_entity_poly.entity_id
_entity_poly.type
_entity_poly.pdbx_seq_one_letter_code
_entity_poly.pdbx_strand_id
1 'polypeptide(L)'
;MSRAGTPLLASRVSAGRSLSVLILALAVLWMWSQFPAWYASGHNDAMAAHQLERFWFQPWLLGLLLAVTNLTTLHWGTLPLALPSSPGSLLDAPQWQRDVVFWTCVIFHIGSAAAVVGLAASWLQL
;
A
#
# COMPACT_ATOMS: atom_id res chain seq x y z
N MET A 1 44.10 -18.54 9.08
CA MET A 1 42.69 -18.54 9.50
C MET A 1 41.89 -17.70 8.51
N SER A 2 41.22 -18.35 7.55
CA SER A 2 40.41 -17.70 6.52
C SER A 2 39.03 -17.38 7.09
N ARG A 3 38.66 -16.10 7.15
CA ARG A 3 37.34 -15.66 7.61
C ARG A 3 36.37 -15.87 6.45
N ALA A 4 35.58 -16.94 6.52
CA ALA A 4 34.45 -17.16 5.63
C ALA A 4 33.51 -15.95 5.75
N GLY A 5 33.50 -15.08 4.74
CA GLY A 5 32.52 -14.03 4.63
C GLY A 5 31.16 -14.68 4.48
N THR A 6 30.31 -14.50 5.48
CA THR A 6 28.88 -14.79 5.37
C THR A 6 28.37 -14.05 4.13
N PRO A 7 27.85 -14.74 3.11
CA PRO A 7 27.17 -14.06 2.04
C PRO A 7 25.95 -13.42 2.67
N LEU A 8 26.00 -12.11 2.90
CA LEU A 8 24.80 -11.32 3.11
C LEU A 8 23.93 -11.63 1.90
N LEU A 9 22.88 -12.43 2.10
CA LEU A 9 21.85 -12.71 1.12
C LEU A 9 21.32 -11.35 0.67
N ALA A 10 21.93 -10.79 -0.38
CA ALA A 10 21.45 -9.60 -1.04
C ALA A 10 20.02 -9.93 -1.45
N SER A 11 19.05 -9.36 -0.74
CA SER A 11 17.64 -9.68 -0.97
C SER A 11 17.36 -9.28 -2.40
N ARG A 12 17.24 -10.26 -3.31
CA ARG A 12 17.01 -9.98 -4.72
C ARG A 12 15.72 -9.18 -4.81
N VAL A 13 15.81 -8.02 -5.43
CA VAL A 13 14.63 -7.24 -5.83
C VAL A 13 13.73 -8.17 -6.65
N SER A 14 12.50 -8.36 -6.20
CA SER A 14 11.53 -9.27 -6.81
C SER A 14 10.22 -8.52 -7.07
N ALA A 15 9.75 -8.61 -8.31
CA ALA A 15 8.43 -8.10 -8.70
C ALA A 15 7.32 -8.75 -7.88
N GLY A 16 7.44 -10.05 -7.56
CA GLY A 16 6.48 -10.76 -6.72
C GLY A 16 6.39 -10.20 -5.31
N ARG A 17 7.52 -9.90 -4.67
CA ARG A 17 7.53 -9.27 -3.33
C ARG A 17 6.85 -7.89 -3.36
N SER A 18 7.15 -7.09 -4.38
CA SER A 18 6.61 -5.74 -4.53
C SER A 18 5.10 -5.78 -4.78
N LEU A 19 4.64 -6.73 -5.60
CA LEU A 19 3.23 -6.99 -5.83
C LEU A 19 2.53 -7.42 -4.54
N SER A 20 3.12 -8.29 -3.73
CA SER A 20 2.55 -8.68 -2.43
C SER A 20 2.38 -7.50 -1.48
N VAL A 21 3.32 -6.54 -1.48
CA VAL A 21 3.19 -5.31 -0.69
C VAL A 21 2.01 -4.48 -1.18
N LEU A 22 1.86 -4.30 -2.49
CA LEU A 22 0.73 -3.57 -3.06
C LEU A 22 -0.61 -4.27 -2.75
N ILE A 23 -0.67 -5.60 -2.91
CA ILE A 23 -1.86 -6.39 -2.57
C ILE A 23 -2.21 -6.24 -1.09
N LEU A 24 -1.21 -6.27 -0.20
CA LEU A 24 -1.43 -6.06 1.22
C LEU A 24 -2.00 -4.67 1.51
N ALA A 25 -1.46 -3.62 0.88
CA ALA A 25 -1.98 -2.26 1.02
C ALA A 25 -3.45 -2.17 0.56
N LEU A 26 -3.77 -2.76 -0.60
CA LEU A 26 -5.14 -2.82 -1.11
C LEU A 26 -6.07 -3.62 -0.19
N ALA A 27 -5.60 -4.75 0.34
CA ALA A 27 -6.35 -5.57 1.28
C ALA A 27 -6.64 -4.82 2.58
N VAL A 28 -5.69 -4.06 3.11
CA VAL A 28 -5.87 -3.21 4.29
C VAL A 28 -6.91 -2.11 4.02
N LEU A 29 -6.84 -1.43 2.88
CA LEU A 29 -7.82 -0.40 2.51
C LEU A 29 -9.22 -0.98 2.31
N TRP A 30 -9.30 -2.15 1.66
CA TRP A 30 -10.55 -2.88 1.50
C TRP A 30 -11.11 -3.28 2.87
N MET A 31 -10.30 -3.91 3.72
CA MET A 31 -10.67 -4.32 5.09
C MET A 31 -11.20 -3.14 5.91
N TRP A 32 -10.51 -2.00 5.84
CA TRP A 32 -10.94 -0.75 6.48
C TRP A 32 -12.35 -0.33 6.04
N SER A 33 -12.65 -0.42 4.73
CA SER A 33 -13.98 -0.07 4.20
C SER A 33 -15.10 -1.03 4.62
N GLN A 34 -14.78 -2.29 4.87
CA GLN A 34 -15.76 -3.32 5.23
C GLN A 34 -16.10 -3.35 6.72
N PHE A 35 -15.20 -2.86 7.58
CA PHE A 35 -15.30 -3.01 9.03
C PHE A 35 -16.65 -2.53 9.63
N PRO A 36 -17.19 -1.35 9.28
CA PRO A 36 -18.47 -0.90 9.84
C PRO A 36 -19.64 -1.81 9.47
N ALA A 37 -19.68 -2.30 8.23
CA ALA A 37 -20.74 -3.20 7.77
C ALA A 37 -20.70 -4.55 8.50
N TRP A 38 -19.50 -5.10 8.71
CA TRP A 38 -19.34 -6.32 9.50
C TRP A 38 -19.74 -6.11 10.96
N TYR A 39 -19.35 -4.98 11.56
CA TYR A 39 -19.77 -4.65 12.92
C TYR A 39 -21.31 -4.59 13.03
N ALA A 40 -21.97 -3.90 12.11
CA ALA A 40 -23.43 -3.77 12.08
C ALA A 40 -24.13 -5.12 11.90
N SER A 41 -23.56 -6.05 11.11
CA SER A 41 -24.16 -7.38 10.92
C SER A 41 -24.22 -8.23 12.19
N GLY A 42 -23.35 -7.95 13.17
CA GLY A 42 -23.26 -8.68 14.44
C GLY A 42 -23.93 -7.99 15.63
N HIS A 43 -24.48 -6.78 15.45
CA HIS A 43 -25.02 -5.97 16.55
C HIS A 43 -26.43 -5.46 16.23
N ASN A 44 -27.34 -5.55 17.21
CA ASN A 44 -28.74 -5.11 17.06
C ASN A 44 -28.95 -3.61 17.38
N ASP A 45 -27.91 -2.89 17.80
CA ASP A 45 -28.01 -1.46 18.12
C ASP A 45 -27.63 -0.59 16.91
N ALA A 46 -28.66 -0.09 16.23
CA ALA A 46 -28.50 0.78 15.06
C ALA A 46 -27.86 2.14 15.39
N MET A 47 -28.05 2.65 16.62
CA MET A 47 -27.47 3.93 17.02
C MET A 47 -25.97 3.79 17.27
N ALA A 48 -25.55 2.72 17.93
CA ALA A 48 -24.14 2.41 18.13
C ALA A 48 -23.41 2.19 16.79
N ALA A 49 -24.01 1.46 15.85
CA ALA A 49 -23.45 1.25 14.52
C ALA A 49 -23.26 2.57 13.74
N HIS A 50 -24.25 3.47 13.80
CA HIS A 50 -24.18 4.78 13.14
C HIS A 50 -23.11 5.70 13.75
N GLN A 51 -22.97 5.68 15.08
CA GLN A 51 -21.92 6.43 15.77
C GLN A 51 -20.52 5.89 15.41
N LEU A 52 -20.36 4.57 15.35
CA LEU A 52 -19.12 3.94 14.91
C LEU A 52 -18.78 4.38 13.48
N GLU A 53 -19.73 4.33 12.55
CA GLU A 53 -19.49 4.71 11.16
C GLU A 53 -18.98 6.15 11.03
N ARG A 54 -19.59 7.10 11.76
CA ARG A 54 -19.16 8.50 11.79
C ARG A 54 -17.76 8.68 12.36
N PHE A 55 -17.39 7.90 13.37
CA PHE A 55 -16.06 7.94 13.95
C PHE A 55 -15.01 7.26 13.06
N TRP A 56 -15.38 6.14 12.44
CA TRP A 56 -14.49 5.33 11.60
C TRP A 56 -14.12 6.06 10.31
N PHE A 57 -15.08 6.71 9.65
CA PHE A 57 -14.84 7.45 8.41
C PHE A 57 -14.47 8.93 8.62
N GLN A 58 -13.86 9.24 9.76
CA GLN A 58 -13.26 10.56 9.96
C GLN A 58 -12.17 10.80 8.88
N PRO A 59 -12.20 11.93 8.17
CA PRO A 59 -11.29 12.21 7.05
C PRO A 59 -9.82 12.12 7.42
N TRP A 60 -9.44 12.52 8.64
CA TRP A 60 -8.06 12.42 9.12
C TRP A 60 -7.60 10.97 9.33
N LEU A 61 -8.48 10.07 9.77
CA LEU A 61 -8.19 8.64 9.94
C LEU A 61 -7.93 7.98 8.58
N LEU A 62 -8.80 8.27 7.60
CA LEU A 62 -8.61 7.81 6.24
C LEU A 62 -7.34 8.40 5.60
N GLY A 63 -7.07 9.69 5.82
CA GLY A 63 -5.85 10.34 5.36
C GLY A 63 -4.58 9.70 5.94
N LEU A 64 -4.57 9.39 7.24
CA LEU A 64 -3.48 8.68 7.90
C LEU A 64 -3.28 7.28 7.30
N LEU A 65 -4.36 6.53 7.12
CA LEU A 65 -4.30 5.19 6.54
C LEU A 65 -3.73 5.21 5.12
N LEU A 66 -4.21 6.14 4.28
CA LEU A 66 -3.68 6.36 2.95
C LEU A 66 -2.20 6.71 3.01
N ALA A 67 -1.78 7.62 3.90
CA ALA A 67 -0.37 7.98 4.04
C ALA A 67 0.53 6.78 4.41
N VAL A 68 0.11 5.96 5.38
CA VAL A 68 0.88 4.78 5.83
C VAL A 68 0.98 3.71 4.75
N THR A 69 -0.14 3.38 4.10
CA THR A 69 -0.16 2.40 3.01
C THR A 69 0.65 2.89 1.80
N ASN A 70 0.57 4.18 1.49
CA ASN A 70 1.34 4.82 0.43
C ASN A 70 2.85 4.79 0.71
N LEU A 71 3.27 5.14 1.92
CA LEU A 71 4.68 5.12 2.34
C LEU A 71 5.25 3.70 2.34
N THR A 72 4.46 2.73 2.81
CA THR A 72 4.85 1.31 2.85
C THR A 72 5.04 0.77 1.44
N THR A 73 4.08 1.02 0.54
CA THR A 73 4.19 0.63 -0.88
C THR A 73 5.36 1.33 -1.55
N LEU A 74 5.61 2.61 -1.26
CA LEU A 74 6.75 3.34 -1.82
C LEU A 74 8.08 2.68 -1.41
N HIS A 75 8.26 2.44 -0.12
CA HIS A 75 9.53 1.96 0.42
C HIS A 75 9.81 0.49 0.09
N TRP A 76 8.79 -0.36 0.17
CA TRP A 76 8.97 -1.82 0.05
C TRP A 76 8.49 -2.40 -1.28
N GLY A 77 7.71 -1.64 -2.06
CA GLY A 77 7.21 -2.06 -3.38
C GLY A 77 7.82 -1.28 -4.52
N THR A 78 7.70 0.05 -4.52
CA THR A 78 8.01 0.90 -5.68
C THR A 78 9.50 1.18 -5.83
N LEU A 79 10.15 1.69 -4.77
CA LEU A 79 11.58 2.05 -4.80
C LEU A 79 12.49 0.86 -5.17
N PRO A 80 12.27 -0.37 -4.65
CA PRO A 80 13.07 -1.52 -5.06
C PRO A 80 13.01 -1.80 -6.56
N LEU A 81 11.86 -1.55 -7.21
CA LEU A 81 11.67 -1.76 -8.65
C LEU A 81 12.23 -0.61 -9.50
N ALA A 82 12.23 0.61 -8.95
CA ALA A 82 12.71 1.82 -9.61
C ALA A 82 14.24 1.87 -9.69
N LEU A 83 14.93 1.30 -8.69
CA LEU A 83 16.38 1.33 -8.62
C LEU A 83 17.00 0.16 -9.41
N PRO A 84 18.02 0.40 -10.24
CA PRO A 84 18.71 -0.67 -10.94
C PRO A 84 19.43 -1.58 -9.92
N SER A 85 19.03 -2.85 -9.89
CA SER A 85 19.57 -3.86 -8.97
C SER A 85 20.94 -4.42 -9.36
N SER A 86 21.39 -4.21 -10.61
CA SER A 86 22.72 -4.56 -11.13
C SER A 86 22.90 -3.95 -12.54
N PRO A 87 24.11 -3.56 -12.96
CA PRO A 87 24.37 -3.26 -14.37
C PRO A 87 24.31 -4.56 -15.20
N GLY A 88 23.23 -4.73 -15.96
CA GLY A 88 23.18 -5.56 -17.18
C GLY A 88 23.50 -7.05 -17.04
N SER A 89 22.76 -7.80 -16.22
CA SER A 89 22.83 -9.27 -16.25
C SER A 89 21.89 -9.82 -17.31
N LEU A 90 22.44 -10.52 -18.32
CA LEU A 90 21.67 -11.20 -19.39
C LEU A 90 20.75 -12.32 -18.88
N LEU A 91 20.80 -12.63 -17.58
CA LEU A 91 19.94 -13.61 -16.89
C LEU A 91 18.83 -12.93 -16.05
N ASP A 92 18.63 -11.62 -16.22
CA ASP A 92 17.57 -10.91 -15.52
C ASP A 92 16.18 -11.43 -15.96
N ALA A 93 15.28 -11.59 -14.97
CA ALA A 93 13.90 -12.00 -15.17
C ALA A 93 13.19 -11.10 -16.19
N PRO A 94 12.06 -11.54 -16.80
CA PRO A 94 11.37 -10.78 -17.83
C PRO A 94 11.05 -9.35 -17.36
N GLN A 95 11.65 -8.35 -18.00
CA GLN A 95 11.56 -6.93 -17.60
C GLN A 95 10.10 -6.43 -17.57
N TRP A 96 9.26 -6.95 -18.46
CA TRP A 96 7.85 -6.56 -18.55
C TRP A 96 7.06 -6.79 -17.26
N GLN A 97 7.34 -7.86 -16.50
CA GLN A 97 6.64 -8.11 -15.23
C GLN A 97 7.00 -7.05 -14.20
N ARG A 98 8.27 -6.64 -14.19
CA ARG A 98 8.78 -5.60 -13.30
C ARG A 98 8.14 -4.26 -13.62
N ASP A 99 8.04 -3.94 -14.91
CA ASP A 99 7.45 -2.69 -15.39
C ASP A 99 5.96 -2.62 -15.09
N VAL A 100 5.21 -3.70 -15.31
CA VAL A 100 3.77 -3.77 -14.98
C VAL A 100 3.55 -3.54 -13.48
N VAL A 101 4.29 -4.23 -12.62
CA VAL A 101 4.14 -4.07 -11.16
C VAL A 101 4.54 -2.66 -10.73
N PHE A 102 5.63 -2.11 -11.28
CA PHE A 102 6.07 -0.74 -11.01
C PHE A 102 4.98 0.28 -11.37
N TRP A 103 4.44 0.22 -12.58
CA TRP A 103 3.38 1.13 -13.02
C TRP A 103 2.10 0.97 -12.20
N THR A 104 1.78 -0.24 -11.76
CA THR A 104 0.62 -0.46 -10.88
C THR A 104 0.83 0.23 -9.53
N CYS A 105 2.04 0.17 -8.96
CA CYS A 105 2.38 0.92 -7.75
C CYS A 105 2.30 2.45 -7.98
N VAL A 106 2.76 2.95 -9.12
CA VAL A 106 2.66 4.37 -9.48
C VAL A 106 1.20 4.82 -9.56
N ILE A 107 0.33 4.04 -10.22
CA ILE A 107 -1.10 4.32 -10.28
C ILE A 107 -1.71 4.36 -8.87
N PHE A 108 -1.33 3.42 -8.01
CA PHE A 108 -1.77 3.41 -6.61
C PHE A 108 -1.34 4.69 -5.86
N HIS A 109 -0.10 5.16 -6.06
CA HIS A 109 0.39 6.41 -5.46
C HIS A 109 -0.41 7.63 -5.94
N ILE A 110 -0.65 7.72 -7.25
CA ILE A 110 -1.43 8.83 -7.85
C ILE A 110 -2.87 8.81 -7.34
N GLY A 111 -3.51 7.63 -7.32
CA GLY A 111 -4.87 7.47 -6.80
C GLY A 111 -4.96 7.85 -5.32
N SER A 112 -4.00 7.43 -4.50
CA SER A 112 -3.93 7.79 -3.08
C SER A 112 -3.76 9.29 -2.87
N ALA A 113 -2.89 9.94 -3.65
CA ALA A 113 -2.68 11.39 -3.59
C ALA A 113 -3.95 12.15 -4.01
N ALA A 114 -4.62 11.73 -5.09
CA ALA A 114 -5.88 12.32 -5.54
C ALA A 114 -6.98 12.17 -4.48
N ALA A 115 -7.06 11.02 -3.81
CA ALA A 115 -8.01 10.79 -2.72
C ALA A 115 -7.74 11.74 -1.53
N VAL A 116 -6.48 11.91 -1.12
CA VAL A 116 -6.11 12.86 -0.05
C VAL A 116 -6.46 14.30 -0.42
N VAL A 117 -6.17 14.72 -1.66
CA VAL A 117 -6.56 16.05 -2.15
C VAL A 117 -8.07 16.23 -2.14
N GLY A 118 -8.83 15.21 -2.56
CA GLY A 118 -10.29 15.22 -2.51
C GLY A 118 -10.83 15.34 -1.09
N LEU A 119 -10.26 14.61 -0.12
CA LEU A 119 -10.61 14.69 1.29
C LEU A 119 -10.30 16.07 1.89
N ALA A 120 -9.15 16.65 1.55
CA ALA A 120 -8.78 17.98 2.00
C ALA A 120 -9.72 19.05 1.41
N ALA A 121 -10.06 18.93 0.13
CA ALA A 121 -10.97 19.85 -0.54
C ALA A 121 -12.39 19.80 0.05
N SER A 122 -12.92 18.60 0.34
CA SER A 122 -14.24 18.47 0.97
C SER A 122 -14.26 18.99 2.41
N TRP A 123 -13.15 18.82 3.14
CA TRP A 123 -13.02 19.36 4.50
C TRP A 123 -13.00 20.89 4.54
N LEU A 124 -12.34 21.54 3.58
CA LEU A 124 -12.28 23.00 3.48
C LEU A 124 -13.61 23.65 3.08
N GLN A 125 -14.54 22.87 2.52
CA GLN A 125 -15.88 23.31 2.14
C GLN A 125 -16.92 23.17 3.26
N LEU A 126 -16.55 22.52 4.37
CA LEU A 126 -17.37 22.35 5.58
C LEU A 126 -17.06 23.44 6.61
#